data_AF-A0A2K8SIP5-F1
#
_entry.id   AF-A0A2K8SIP5-F1
#
_cell.length_a   1.000
_cell.length_b   1.000
_cell.length_c   1.000
_cell.angle_alpha   90.00
_cell.angle_beta   90.00
_cell.angle_gamma   90.00
#
_symmetry.space_group_name_H-M   'P 1'
#
loop_
_entity.id
_entity.type
_entity.pdbx_description
1 polymer ?
#
loop_
_entity_poly.entity_id
_entity_poly.type
_entity_poly.pdbx_seq_one_letter_code
_entity_poly.pdbx_strand_id
1 'polypeptide(L)'
;MWFQNRLVCGLKRLCLQFATHRYHAKSNRRITDKTQGKDIKTPSVRYADDMVIVLRPQDDANEILGRIDEFLAIRGMKVSEKKTKITDAKDGFDFLGWNFKVKANGKLNITPSVENFKKFREKVKNIVNCSNYGSKVKAEKLAPIVRGWRNYHRFCDMSGSRFSLWFMSHRAHTVFNKETKNDRESSVKLVQKAFPTVPSSLGGAYVMVKGNKSPYDGDLTYWSQRNSKLYDGTTSKALQKQNHSCGQCGMKLTSEERVHLHHIDGNHDNWKPKNLQAIHESCHDYLHMGKSES
;
A
#
# COMPACT_ATOMS: atom_id res chain seq x y z
N MET A 1 15.58 1.65 -14.20
CA MET A 1 14.58 2.36 -15.02
C MET A 1 13.22 1.70 -14.81
N TRP A 2 12.13 2.46 -14.77
CA TRP A 2 10.77 1.94 -14.68
C TRP A 2 10.03 2.23 -15.99
N PHE A 3 9.26 1.25 -16.44
CA PHE A 3 8.51 1.29 -17.69
C PHE A 3 7.03 1.23 -17.38
N GLN A 4 6.23 2.22 -17.75
CA GLN A 4 4.78 2.20 -17.53
C GLN A 4 4.02 2.10 -18.85
N ASN A 5 3.13 1.11 -18.99
CA ASN A 5 2.27 0.96 -20.16
C ASN A 5 0.79 0.94 -19.70
N ARG A 6 -0.12 1.57 -20.45
CA ARG A 6 -1.56 1.67 -20.11
C ARG A 6 -2.39 1.24 -21.33
N LEU A 7 -2.86 -0.01 -21.31
CA LEU A 7 -3.76 -0.58 -22.31
C LEU A 7 -5.22 -0.18 -22.02
N VAL A 8 -6.18 -0.63 -22.82
CA VAL A 8 -7.62 -0.47 -22.56
C VAL A 8 -8.32 -1.81 -22.82
N CYS A 9 -8.98 -2.30 -21.77
CA CYS A 9 -9.99 -3.33 -21.60
C CYS A 9 -9.85 -4.69 -22.30
N GLY A 10 -9.91 -5.74 -21.47
CA GLY A 10 -10.41 -7.07 -21.83
C GLY A 10 -9.44 -8.20 -21.51
N LEU A 11 -9.93 -9.16 -20.73
CA LEU A 11 -9.39 -10.51 -20.48
C LEU A 11 -8.65 -10.77 -19.15
N LYS A 12 -9.44 -11.30 -18.20
CA LYS A 12 -9.03 -11.94 -16.93
C LYS A 12 -8.22 -13.24 -17.08
N ARG A 13 -8.00 -13.78 -18.30
CA ARG A 13 -7.39 -15.12 -18.50
C ARG A 13 -6.01 -15.13 -19.18
N LEU A 14 -5.43 -13.96 -19.46
CA LEU A 14 -4.20 -13.82 -20.27
C LEU A 14 -2.90 -13.68 -19.46
N CYS A 15 -2.96 -13.75 -18.12
CA CYS A 15 -1.90 -13.23 -17.24
C CYS A 15 -0.63 -14.09 -17.08
N LEU A 16 -0.64 -15.41 -17.36
CA LEU A 16 0.53 -16.27 -17.10
C LEU A 16 1.63 -16.18 -18.18
N GLN A 17 1.36 -15.58 -19.34
CA GLN A 17 2.31 -15.49 -20.46
C GLN A 17 2.99 -14.12 -20.62
N PHE A 18 2.65 -13.13 -19.80
CA PHE A 18 3.13 -11.73 -19.93
C PHE A 18 4.60 -11.49 -19.49
N ALA A 19 5.36 -12.56 -19.23
CA ALA A 19 6.76 -12.50 -18.86
C ALA A 19 7.66 -12.38 -20.12
N THR A 20 7.54 -11.29 -20.88
CA THR A 20 8.46 -10.99 -22.00
C THR A 20 9.83 -10.50 -21.49
N HIS A 21 9.85 -9.82 -20.34
CA HIS A 21 11.07 -9.49 -19.63
C HIS A 21 11.36 -10.50 -18.52
N ARG A 22 12.36 -11.33 -18.75
CA ARG A 22 12.89 -12.33 -17.83
C ARG A 22 14.38 -12.06 -17.66
N TYR A 23 14.90 -12.09 -16.44
CA TYR A 23 16.33 -12.05 -16.21
C TYR A 23 16.78 -13.14 -15.24
N HIS A 24 18.03 -13.58 -15.39
CA HIS A 24 18.61 -14.55 -14.46
C HIS A 24 18.84 -13.88 -13.10
N ALA A 25 18.48 -14.54 -12.00
CA ALA A 25 18.62 -14.05 -10.62
C ALA A 25 20.04 -13.58 -10.25
N LYS A 26 21.07 -14.00 -11.01
CA LYS A 26 22.45 -13.51 -10.92
C LYS A 26 22.70 -12.45 -12.01
N SER A 27 23.23 -11.29 -11.61
CA SER A 27 23.38 -10.09 -12.46
C SER A 27 24.11 -10.31 -13.79
N ASN A 28 25.05 -11.27 -13.86
CA ASN A 28 25.92 -11.50 -15.01
C ASN A 28 25.56 -12.72 -15.88
N ARG A 29 24.39 -13.36 -15.68
CA ARG A 29 23.99 -14.53 -16.47
C ARG A 29 22.83 -14.21 -17.41
N ARG A 30 22.95 -14.67 -18.66
CA ARG A 30 21.84 -14.69 -19.63
C ARG A 30 20.99 -15.94 -19.38
N ILE A 31 19.70 -15.85 -19.72
CA ILE A 31 18.80 -17.01 -19.69
C ILE A 31 19.15 -17.87 -20.91
N THR A 32 19.50 -19.12 -20.64
CA THR A 32 19.66 -20.19 -21.64
C THR A 32 18.60 -21.27 -21.42
N ASP A 33 18.38 -22.14 -22.39
CA ASP A 33 17.38 -23.22 -22.30
C ASP A 33 17.61 -24.20 -21.14
N LYS A 34 18.82 -24.20 -20.57
CA LYS A 34 19.22 -25.00 -19.39
C LYS A 34 19.01 -24.28 -18.05
N THR A 35 18.48 -23.05 -18.06
CA THR A 35 18.29 -22.25 -16.84
C THR A 35 17.07 -22.74 -16.06
N GLN A 36 17.25 -23.13 -14.80
CA GLN A 36 16.14 -23.59 -13.96
C GLN A 36 15.14 -22.45 -13.71
N GLY A 37 13.84 -22.75 -13.71
CA GLY A 37 12.77 -21.74 -13.54
C GLY A 37 12.90 -20.88 -12.28
N LYS A 38 13.48 -21.42 -11.20
CA LYS A 38 13.77 -20.70 -9.95
C LYS A 38 14.72 -19.51 -10.12
N ASP A 39 15.59 -19.58 -11.13
CA ASP A 39 16.59 -18.57 -11.44
C ASP A 39 16.06 -17.51 -12.40
N ILE A 40 14.82 -17.64 -12.88
CA ILE A 40 14.20 -16.71 -13.81
C ILE A 40 13.33 -15.74 -13.02
N LYS A 41 13.74 -14.47 -12.94
CA LYS A 41 12.95 -13.41 -12.32
C LYS A 41 12.22 -12.59 -13.38
N THR A 42 10.93 -12.34 -13.13
CA THR A 42 10.05 -11.51 -13.95
C THR A 42 9.64 -10.28 -13.16
N PRO A 43 10.35 -9.14 -13.30
CA PRO A 43 10.10 -7.97 -12.48
C PRO A 43 8.99 -7.09 -13.07
N SER A 44 7.79 -7.64 -13.25
CA SER A 44 6.65 -6.89 -13.77
C SER A 44 5.49 -6.89 -12.79
N VAL A 45 4.81 -5.75 -12.70
CA VAL A 45 3.58 -5.56 -11.94
C VAL A 45 2.51 -5.15 -12.92
N ARG A 46 1.36 -5.82 -12.91
CA ARG A 46 0.23 -5.51 -13.79
C ARG A 46 -1.04 -5.35 -12.99
N TYR A 47 -1.82 -4.33 -13.32
CA TYR A 47 -3.15 -4.10 -12.81
C TYR A 47 -4.08 -3.77 -13.98
N ALA A 48 -4.97 -4.73 -14.32
CA ALA A 48 -5.81 -4.68 -15.51
C ALA A 48 -4.99 -4.38 -16.78
N ASP A 49 -5.06 -3.15 -17.25
CA ASP A 49 -4.38 -2.67 -18.45
C ASP A 49 -3.09 -1.89 -18.17
N ASP A 50 -2.93 -1.40 -16.94
CA ASP A 50 -1.75 -0.68 -16.49
C ASP A 50 -0.67 -1.71 -16.10
N MET A 51 0.54 -1.60 -16.67
CA MET A 51 1.69 -2.43 -16.32
C MET A 51 2.91 -1.60 -16.01
N VAL A 52 3.74 -2.10 -15.10
CA VAL A 52 5.04 -1.55 -14.73
C VAL A 52 6.08 -2.64 -14.89
N ILE A 53 7.17 -2.35 -15.62
CA ILE A 53 8.31 -3.26 -15.77
C ILE A 53 9.53 -2.60 -15.17
N VAL A 54 10.23 -3.33 -14.29
CA VAL A 54 11.46 -2.84 -13.66
C VAL A 54 12.66 -3.31 -14.47
N LEU A 55 13.42 -2.36 -14.99
CA LEU A 55 14.60 -2.60 -15.81
C LEU A 55 15.86 -2.44 -14.97
N ARG A 56 16.81 -3.38 -15.14
CA ARG A 56 18.17 -3.25 -14.59
C ARG A 56 18.99 -2.30 -15.47
N PRO A 57 20.12 -1.77 -14.97
CA PRO A 57 20.98 -0.88 -15.75
C PRO A 57 21.49 -1.48 -17.06
N GLN A 58 21.63 -2.80 -17.12
CA GLN A 58 22.09 -3.54 -18.31
C GLN A 58 20.98 -3.90 -19.31
N ASP A 59 19.71 -3.65 -18.99
CA ASP A 59 18.59 -4.04 -19.84
C ASP A 59 18.24 -2.91 -20.81
N ASP A 60 18.10 -3.22 -22.10
CA ASP A 60 17.67 -2.25 -23.12
C ASP A 60 16.15 -2.09 -23.11
N ALA A 61 15.69 -0.88 -22.81
CA ALA A 61 14.27 -0.57 -22.74
C ALA A 61 13.58 -0.66 -24.12
N ASN A 62 14.29 -0.32 -25.20
CA ASN A 62 13.73 -0.31 -26.55
C ASN A 62 13.52 -1.72 -27.08
N GLU A 63 14.47 -2.63 -26.81
CA GLU A 63 14.33 -4.05 -27.17
C GLU A 63 13.13 -4.69 -26.46
N ILE A 64 12.97 -4.39 -25.16
CA ILE A 64 11.86 -4.92 -24.37
C ILE A 64 10.52 -4.36 -24.86
N LEU A 65 10.48 -3.08 -25.23
CA LEU A 65 9.29 -2.47 -25.81
C LEU A 65 8.93 -3.11 -27.15
N GLY A 66 9.90 -3.33 -28.05
CA GLY A 66 9.68 -4.01 -29.33
C GLY A 66 9.08 -5.41 -29.15
N ARG A 67 9.59 -6.19 -28.19
CA ARG A 67 9.03 -7.52 -27.86
C ARG A 67 7.60 -7.45 -27.33
N ILE A 68 7.27 -6.41 -26.57
CA ILE A 68 5.92 -6.21 -26.05
C ILE A 68 4.98 -5.82 -27.19
N ASP A 69 5.43 -4.97 -28.11
CA ASP A 69 4.66 -4.56 -29.28
C ASP A 69 4.36 -5.73 -30.20
N GLU A 70 5.35 -6.57 -30.52
CA GLU A 70 5.15 -7.80 -31.29
C GLU A 70 4.14 -8.73 -30.60
N PHE A 71 4.27 -8.93 -29.29
CA PHE A 71 3.37 -9.78 -28.51
C PHE A 71 1.92 -9.27 -28.50
N LEU A 72 1.73 -7.95 -28.45
CA LEU A 72 0.42 -7.30 -28.48
C LEU A 72 -0.16 -7.25 -29.89
N ALA A 73 0.68 -7.07 -30.92
CA ALA A 73 0.28 -7.04 -32.32
C ALA A 73 -0.36 -8.36 -32.75
N ILE A 74 0.19 -9.51 -32.32
CA ILE A 74 -0.40 -10.84 -32.54
C ILE A 74 -1.84 -10.92 -32.00
N ARG A 75 -2.17 -10.12 -30.98
CA ARG A 75 -3.48 -10.08 -30.32
C ARG A 75 -4.35 -8.92 -30.78
N GLY A 76 -3.97 -8.23 -31.86
CA GLY A 76 -4.70 -7.09 -32.41
C GLY A 76 -4.68 -5.84 -31.53
N MET A 77 -3.72 -5.74 -30.60
CA MET A 77 -3.56 -4.58 -29.72
C MET A 77 -2.30 -3.80 -30.07
N LYS A 78 -2.37 -2.47 -29.96
CA LYS A 78 -1.22 -1.57 -30.14
C LYS A 78 -0.91 -0.84 -28.83
N VAL A 79 0.37 -0.71 -28.51
CA VAL A 79 0.83 0.12 -27.40
C VAL A 79 0.64 1.60 -27.73
N SER A 80 0.14 2.34 -26.75
CA SER A 80 -0.01 3.78 -26.86
C SER A 80 1.31 4.47 -26.51
N GLU A 81 2.11 4.83 -27.52
CA GLU A 81 3.40 5.54 -27.37
C GLU A 81 3.33 6.74 -26.41
N LYS A 82 2.24 7.51 -26.45
CA LYS A 82 2.02 8.67 -25.57
C LYS A 82 1.94 8.32 -24.07
N LYS A 83 1.52 7.11 -23.75
CA LYS A 83 1.33 6.62 -22.38
C LYS A 83 2.57 5.88 -21.88
N THR A 84 3.35 5.35 -22.80
CA THR A 84 4.61 4.68 -22.52
C THR A 84 5.65 5.70 -22.07
N LYS A 85 6.07 5.59 -20.81
CA LYS A 85 7.13 6.44 -20.27
C LYS A 85 8.23 5.57 -19.69
N ILE A 86 9.44 5.88 -20.11
CA ILE A 86 10.68 5.35 -19.55
C ILE A 86 11.17 6.41 -18.56
N THR A 87 11.23 6.07 -17.27
CA THR A 87 11.72 6.99 -16.24
C THR A 87 12.75 6.35 -15.34
N ASP A 88 13.65 7.16 -14.76
CA ASP A 88 14.52 6.69 -13.70
C ASP A 88 13.71 6.46 -12.41
N ALA A 89 14.19 5.54 -11.57
CA ALA A 89 13.68 5.33 -10.22
C ALA A 89 13.76 6.58 -9.34
N LYS A 90 14.76 7.44 -9.58
CA LYS A 90 14.97 8.69 -8.85
C LYS A 90 13.98 9.78 -9.25
N ASP A 91 13.61 9.84 -10.53
CA ASP A 91 12.62 10.82 -11.03
C ASP A 91 11.21 10.43 -10.61
N GLY A 92 10.95 9.11 -10.59
CA GLY A 92 9.70 8.51 -10.15
C GLY A 92 8.68 8.33 -11.28
N PHE A 93 7.55 7.71 -10.94
CA PHE A 93 6.46 7.47 -11.88
C PHE A 93 5.11 7.35 -11.17
N ASP A 94 4.02 7.53 -11.91
CA ASP A 94 2.65 7.55 -11.38
C ASP A 94 1.89 6.28 -11.75
N PHE A 95 1.62 5.39 -10.80
CA PHE A 95 0.87 4.14 -11.03
C PHE A 95 -0.34 4.04 -10.09
N LEU A 96 -1.52 3.75 -10.66
CA LEU A 96 -2.80 3.65 -9.93
C LEU A 96 -3.13 4.86 -9.05
N GLY A 97 -2.67 6.04 -9.44
CA GLY A 97 -2.89 7.28 -8.69
C GLY A 97 -1.92 7.49 -7.53
N TRP A 98 -0.89 6.67 -7.40
CA TRP A 98 0.25 6.87 -6.49
C TRP A 98 1.51 7.22 -7.29
N ASN A 99 2.31 8.12 -6.75
CA ASN A 99 3.64 8.46 -7.22
C ASN A 99 4.67 7.64 -6.45
N PHE A 100 5.49 6.89 -7.18
CA PHE A 100 6.59 6.11 -6.65
C PHE A 100 7.89 6.84 -6.95
N LYS A 101 8.66 7.17 -5.91
CA LYS A 101 9.95 7.86 -6.06
C LYS A 101 10.98 7.29 -5.09
N VAL A 102 12.18 6.98 -5.58
CA VAL A 102 13.30 6.59 -4.71
C VAL A 102 14.00 7.86 -4.20
N LYS A 103 14.02 8.06 -2.88
CA LYS A 103 14.74 9.16 -2.24
C LYS A 103 16.26 8.93 -2.37
N ALA A 104 17.05 10.00 -2.23
CA ALA A 104 18.51 9.92 -2.28
C ALA A 104 19.11 8.92 -1.26
N ASN A 105 18.40 8.67 -0.16
CA ASN A 105 18.76 7.67 0.85
C ASN A 105 18.46 6.21 0.46
N GLY A 106 18.04 5.96 -0.79
CA GLY A 106 17.68 4.64 -1.29
C GLY A 106 16.32 4.10 -0.80
N LYS A 107 15.57 4.86 0.02
CA LYS A 107 14.23 4.45 0.46
C LYS A 107 13.18 4.82 -0.58
N LEU A 108 12.25 3.90 -0.82
CA LEU A 108 11.07 4.15 -1.64
C LEU A 108 10.11 5.08 -0.89
N ASN A 109 9.69 6.14 -1.57
CA ASN A 109 8.70 7.09 -1.11
C ASN A 109 7.46 6.97 -2.00
N ILE A 110 6.33 6.62 -1.40
CA ILE A 110 5.05 6.45 -2.10
C ILE A 110 4.13 7.56 -1.62
N THR A 111 3.76 8.48 -2.50
CA THR A 111 2.82 9.56 -2.19
C THR A 111 1.66 9.53 -3.16
N PRO A 112 0.48 10.08 -2.83
CA PRO A 112 -0.57 10.29 -3.83
C PRO A 112 -0.05 11.09 -5.05
N SER A 113 -0.45 10.70 -6.26
CA SER A 113 -0.11 11.44 -7.48
C SER A 113 -0.73 12.84 -7.46
N VAL A 114 -0.05 13.79 -8.10
CA VAL A 114 -0.50 15.18 -8.22
C VAL A 114 -1.85 15.27 -8.93
N GLU A 115 -2.05 14.47 -9.98
CA GLU A 115 -3.32 14.46 -10.72
C GLU A 115 -4.48 13.90 -9.88
N ASN A 116 -4.21 12.84 -9.11
CA ASN A 116 -5.22 12.26 -8.20
C ASN A 116 -5.63 13.30 -7.15
N PHE A 117 -4.65 13.94 -6.51
CA PHE A 117 -4.91 14.97 -5.51
C PHE A 117 -5.66 16.18 -6.11
N LYS A 118 -5.33 16.60 -7.34
CA LYS A 118 -6.04 17.67 -8.04
C LYS A 118 -7.51 17.32 -8.26
N LYS A 119 -7.81 16.13 -8.78
CA LYS A 119 -9.20 15.65 -8.97
C LYS A 119 -9.96 15.55 -7.65
N PHE A 120 -9.31 15.08 -6.59
CA PHE A 120 -9.90 15.05 -5.26
C PHE A 120 -10.22 16.46 -4.75
N ARG A 121 -9.26 17.40 -4.86
CA ARG A 121 -9.43 18.80 -4.46
C ARG A 121 -10.55 19.48 -5.24
N GLU A 122 -10.67 19.23 -6.53
CA GLU A 122 -11.75 19.75 -7.38
C GLU A 122 -13.13 19.26 -6.89
N LYS A 123 -13.27 17.96 -6.60
CA LYS A 123 -14.52 17.41 -6.02
C LYS A 123 -14.89 18.09 -4.70
N VAL A 124 -13.93 18.25 -3.79
CA VAL A 124 -14.15 18.92 -2.50
C VAL A 124 -14.53 20.39 -2.72
N LYS A 125 -13.81 21.10 -3.59
CA LYS A 125 -14.07 22.51 -3.91
C LYS A 125 -15.48 22.71 -4.49
N ASN A 126 -15.91 21.83 -5.39
CA ASN A 126 -17.23 21.89 -6.01
C ASN A 126 -18.34 21.75 -4.97
N ILE A 127 -18.18 20.86 -3.98
CA ILE A 127 -19.17 20.68 -2.91
C ILE A 127 -19.19 21.88 -1.96
N VAL A 128 -18.01 22.36 -1.54
CA VAL A 128 -17.90 23.50 -0.60
C VAL A 128 -18.45 24.78 -1.22
N ASN A 129 -18.19 25.03 -2.50
CA ASN A 129 -18.62 26.24 -3.20
C ASN A 129 -20.03 26.15 -3.79
N CYS A 130 -20.71 25.01 -3.69
CA CYS A 130 -22.09 24.91 -4.16
C CYS A 130 -23.02 25.77 -3.28
N SER A 131 -23.70 26.74 -3.89
CA SER A 131 -24.67 27.62 -3.22
C SER A 131 -25.94 26.88 -2.81
N ASN A 132 -26.32 25.82 -3.53
CA ASN A 132 -27.57 25.08 -3.32
C ASN A 132 -27.54 24.18 -2.07
N TYR A 133 -26.39 24.01 -1.42
CA TYR A 133 -26.25 23.16 -0.24
C TYR A 133 -25.99 23.99 1.01
N GLY A 134 -26.76 23.74 2.06
CA GLY A 134 -26.43 24.19 3.41
C GLY A 134 -25.26 23.40 3.99
N SER A 135 -24.63 23.96 5.03
CA SER A 135 -23.48 23.40 5.75
C SER A 135 -23.63 21.94 6.17
N LYS A 136 -24.80 21.55 6.71
CA LYS A 136 -25.08 20.16 7.11
C LYS A 136 -25.00 19.18 5.92
N VAL A 137 -25.65 19.54 4.80
CA VAL A 137 -25.67 18.73 3.58
C VAL A 137 -24.27 18.66 2.96
N LYS A 138 -23.52 19.78 2.98
CA LYS A 138 -22.11 19.80 2.55
C LYS A 138 -21.27 18.84 3.38
N ALA A 139 -21.41 18.85 4.70
CA ALA A 139 -20.67 17.96 5.58
C ALA A 139 -20.98 16.47 5.31
N GLU A 140 -22.25 16.13 5.09
CA GLU A 140 -22.69 14.77 4.78
C GLU A 140 -22.18 14.27 3.42
N LYS A 141 -22.10 15.15 2.42
CA LYS A 141 -21.52 14.80 1.10
C LYS A 141 -20.00 14.70 1.13
N LEU A 142 -19.32 15.54 1.92
CA LEU A 142 -17.85 15.54 2.02
C LEU A 142 -17.32 14.33 2.78
N ALA A 143 -17.97 13.93 3.88
CA ALA A 143 -17.51 12.86 4.75
C ALA A 143 -17.16 11.54 4.02
N PRO A 144 -18.02 10.95 3.17
CA PRO A 144 -17.70 9.70 2.47
C PRO A 144 -16.57 9.87 1.44
N ILE A 145 -16.48 11.03 0.79
CA ILE A 145 -15.43 11.31 -0.21
C ILE A 145 -14.07 11.41 0.46
N VAL A 146 -13.98 12.18 1.56
CA VAL A 146 -12.73 12.32 2.32
C VAL A 146 -12.32 11.00 2.94
N ARG A 147 -13.28 10.27 3.55
CA ARG A 147 -13.03 8.95 4.14
C ARG A 147 -12.52 7.95 3.10
N GLY A 148 -13.20 7.85 1.95
CA GLY A 148 -12.80 6.96 0.86
C GLY A 148 -11.41 7.29 0.34
N TRP A 149 -11.11 8.58 0.15
CA TRP A 149 -9.80 9.03 -0.30
C TRP A 149 -8.68 8.70 0.70
N ARG A 150 -8.90 8.92 2.01
CA ARG A 150 -7.93 8.56 3.05
C ARG A 150 -7.74 7.04 3.18
N ASN A 151 -8.82 6.27 3.06
CA ASN A 151 -8.74 4.80 3.08
C ASN A 151 -7.95 4.26 1.88
N TYR A 152 -8.17 4.80 0.68
CA TYR A 152 -7.43 4.39 -0.51
C TYR A 152 -5.93 4.70 -0.38
N HIS A 153 -5.58 5.88 0.15
CA HIS A 153 -4.19 6.31 0.34
C HIS A 153 -3.62 5.96 1.72
N ARG A 154 -4.26 5.06 2.49
CA ARG A 154 -3.74 4.61 3.80
C ARG A 154 -2.37 3.95 3.69
N PHE A 155 -2.06 3.46 2.49
CA PHE A 155 -0.81 2.82 2.12
C PHE A 155 0.21 3.77 1.47
N CYS A 156 0.04 5.08 1.65
CA CYS A 156 0.99 6.10 1.20
C CYS A 156 1.51 6.94 2.36
N ASP A 157 2.65 7.58 2.14
CA ASP A 157 3.15 8.65 3.02
C ASP A 157 2.27 9.90 2.86
N MET A 158 1.44 10.16 3.87
CA MET A 158 0.58 11.34 3.97
C MET A 158 1.12 12.39 4.96
N SER A 159 2.39 12.30 5.37
CA SER A 159 3.01 13.26 6.30
C SER A 159 3.18 14.67 5.72
N GLY A 160 3.16 14.81 4.40
CA GLY A 160 3.31 16.09 3.71
C GLY A 160 2.18 17.08 4.02
N SER A 161 2.53 18.38 4.12
CA SER A 161 1.59 19.48 4.40
C SER A 161 0.38 19.51 3.46
N ARG A 162 0.57 19.13 2.19
CA ARG A 162 -0.48 19.03 1.17
C ARG A 162 -1.58 18.03 1.54
N PHE A 163 -1.22 16.95 2.23
CA PHE A 163 -2.11 15.84 2.56
C PHE A 163 -2.80 16.01 3.93
N SER A 164 -2.41 17.02 4.72
CA SER A 164 -3.11 17.40 5.95
C SER A 164 -4.57 17.82 5.73
N LEU A 165 -4.90 18.24 4.49
CA LEU A 165 -6.20 18.78 4.07
C LEU A 165 -6.60 20.08 4.80
N TRP A 166 -5.70 20.69 5.57
CA TRP A 166 -5.99 21.85 6.43
C TRP A 166 -6.61 23.02 5.65
N PHE A 167 -6.07 23.37 4.47
CA PHE A 167 -6.61 24.46 3.67
C PHE A 167 -8.07 24.22 3.23
N MET A 168 -8.43 22.95 2.97
CA MET A 168 -9.78 22.59 2.56
C MET A 168 -10.74 22.59 3.74
N SER A 169 -10.31 22.06 4.89
CA SER A 169 -11.12 22.10 6.12
C SER A 169 -11.31 23.53 6.62
N HIS A 170 -10.26 24.36 6.57
CA HIS A 170 -10.34 25.77 6.92
C HIS A 170 -11.28 26.54 5.98
N ARG A 171 -11.21 26.29 4.66
CA ARG A 171 -12.15 26.91 3.72
C ARG A 171 -13.60 26.47 3.99
N ALA A 172 -13.83 25.20 4.27
CA ALA A 172 -15.15 24.69 4.64
C ALA A 172 -15.67 25.36 5.92
N HIS A 173 -14.81 25.52 6.94
CA HIS A 173 -15.13 26.24 8.17
C HIS A 173 -15.56 27.68 7.89
N THR A 174 -14.78 28.42 7.08
CA THR A 174 -15.13 29.81 6.72
C THR A 174 -16.48 29.89 5.99
N VAL A 175 -16.83 28.90 5.16
CA VAL A 175 -18.13 28.86 4.48
C VAL A 175 -19.25 28.53 5.46
N PHE A 176 -19.06 27.56 6.36
CA PHE A 176 -20.09 27.17 7.33
C PHE A 176 -20.36 28.27 8.36
N ASN A 177 -19.33 29.00 8.77
CA ASN A 177 -19.43 30.11 9.72
C ASN A 177 -20.06 31.39 9.13
N LYS A 178 -20.26 31.45 7.80
CA LYS A 178 -21.02 32.52 7.15
C LYS A 178 -22.53 32.26 7.15
N GLU A 179 -22.96 31.02 7.38
CA GLU A 179 -24.37 30.70 7.49
C GLU A 179 -24.88 31.17 8.86
N THR A 180 -25.85 32.08 8.88
CA THR A 180 -26.40 32.68 10.11
C THR A 180 -27.04 31.65 11.06
N LYS A 181 -27.38 30.47 10.54
CA LYS A 181 -27.96 29.35 11.31
C LYS A 181 -26.93 28.59 12.15
N ASN A 182 -25.63 28.81 11.92
CA ASN A 182 -24.56 28.13 12.61
C ASN A 182 -23.85 29.08 13.58
N ASP A 183 -23.65 28.62 14.80
CA ASP A 183 -22.65 29.15 15.71
C ASP A 183 -21.23 28.63 15.37
N ARG A 184 -20.23 29.20 16.04
CA ARG A 184 -18.82 28.82 15.83
C ARG A 184 -18.58 27.34 16.18
N GLU A 185 -19.19 26.82 17.24
CA GLU A 185 -18.96 25.44 17.65
C GLU A 185 -19.65 24.43 16.72
N SER A 186 -20.88 24.71 16.29
CA SER A 186 -21.54 23.85 15.29
C SER A 186 -20.77 23.80 13.98
N SER A 187 -20.21 24.92 13.52
CA SER A 187 -19.35 24.98 12.34
C SER A 187 -18.11 24.08 12.49
N VAL A 188 -17.46 24.08 13.66
CA VAL A 188 -16.33 23.19 13.97
C VAL A 188 -16.76 21.73 13.95
N LYS A 189 -17.88 21.37 14.60
CA LYS A 189 -18.41 19.99 14.63
C LYS A 189 -18.74 19.48 13.23
N LEU A 190 -19.32 20.33 12.37
CA LEU A 190 -19.63 19.99 10.98
C LEU A 190 -18.37 19.75 10.14
N VAL A 191 -17.33 20.55 10.34
CA VAL A 191 -16.03 20.37 9.65
C VAL A 191 -15.34 19.08 10.12
N GLN A 192 -15.36 18.79 11.42
CA GLN A 192 -14.81 17.53 11.95
C GLN A 192 -15.55 16.31 11.38
N LYS A 193 -16.89 16.40 11.23
CA LYS A 193 -17.70 15.36 10.57
C LYS A 193 -17.34 15.22 9.09
N ALA A 194 -17.14 16.34 8.38
CA ALA A 194 -16.82 16.38 6.96
C ALA A 194 -15.41 15.86 6.63
N PHE A 195 -14.45 16.07 7.52
CA PHE A 195 -13.05 15.68 7.36
C PHE A 195 -12.62 14.70 8.46
N PRO A 196 -13.11 13.45 8.46
CA PRO A 196 -12.77 12.49 9.49
C PRO A 196 -11.28 12.12 9.45
N THR A 197 -10.68 11.99 10.64
CA THR A 197 -9.36 11.39 10.78
C THR A 197 -9.46 9.88 10.55
N VAL A 198 -8.62 9.37 9.65
CA VAL A 198 -8.49 7.94 9.37
C VAL A 198 -7.06 7.55 9.75
N PRO A 199 -6.84 6.46 10.49
CA PRO A 199 -5.51 5.96 10.78
C PRO A 199 -4.78 5.64 9.48
N SER A 200 -3.69 6.35 9.21
CA SER A 200 -2.79 6.05 8.10
C SER A 200 -1.76 5.03 8.57
N SER A 201 -1.73 3.87 7.91
CA SER A 201 -0.84 2.75 8.23
C SER A 201 0.65 2.99 7.90
N LEU A 202 1.03 4.14 7.32
CA LEU A 202 2.42 4.44 6.94
C LEU A 202 3.06 5.59 7.70
N GLY A 203 3.13 5.41 9.01
CA GLY A 203 4.26 5.90 9.80
C GLY A 203 5.49 4.99 9.72
N GLY A 204 5.63 4.13 8.69
CA GLY A 204 6.70 3.13 8.64
C GLY A 204 7.02 2.69 7.22
N ALA A 205 8.18 3.12 6.72
CA ALA A 205 8.76 2.69 5.45
C ALA A 205 8.66 1.17 5.27
N TYR A 206 8.06 0.71 4.17
CA TYR A 206 8.23 -0.69 3.76
C TYR A 206 9.73 -0.96 3.69
N VAL A 207 10.22 -1.82 4.58
CA VAL A 207 11.61 -2.22 4.58
C VAL A 207 11.80 -3.14 3.37
N MET A 208 12.58 -2.67 2.40
CA MET A 208 12.95 -3.43 1.22
C MET A 208 13.44 -4.82 1.64
N VAL A 209 12.94 -5.85 0.95
CA VAL A 209 13.49 -7.20 1.11
C VAL A 209 14.95 -7.16 0.68
N LYS A 210 15.86 -7.71 1.50
CA LYS A 210 17.28 -7.81 1.11
C LYS A 210 17.36 -8.63 -0.18
N GLY A 211 18.12 -8.18 -1.17
CA GLY A 211 17.96 -8.65 -2.56
C GLY A 211 18.09 -10.16 -2.82
N ASN A 212 18.84 -10.88 -1.97
CA ASN A 212 19.00 -12.34 -2.04
C ASN A 212 18.02 -13.11 -1.14
N LYS A 213 17.12 -12.43 -0.42
CA LYS A 213 16.15 -13.06 0.48
C LYS A 213 14.87 -13.44 -0.26
N SER A 214 14.40 -14.66 -0.02
CA SER A 214 13.14 -15.22 -0.53
C SER A 214 12.33 -15.76 0.65
N PRO A 215 11.00 -15.63 0.70
CA PRO A 215 10.19 -16.27 1.76
C PRO A 215 10.46 -17.77 1.92
N TYR A 216 10.99 -18.41 0.87
CA TYR A 216 11.35 -19.82 0.79
C TYR A 216 12.85 -20.10 1.00
N ASP A 217 13.65 -19.13 1.44
CA ASP A 217 15.10 -19.29 1.66
C ASP A 217 15.47 -19.94 3.00
N GLY A 218 14.47 -20.23 3.84
CA GLY A 218 14.65 -20.82 5.17
C GLY A 218 15.12 -19.83 6.25
N ASP A 219 15.31 -18.53 5.94
CA ASP A 219 15.68 -17.51 6.94
C ASP A 219 14.45 -17.01 7.71
N LEU A 220 13.88 -17.92 8.51
CA LEU A 220 12.72 -17.65 9.36
C LEU A 220 12.95 -16.46 10.30
N THR A 221 14.20 -16.22 10.73
CA THR A 221 14.56 -15.11 11.60
C THR A 221 14.41 -13.76 10.90
N TYR A 222 14.96 -13.62 9.69
CA TYR A 222 14.80 -12.41 8.89
C TYR A 222 13.33 -12.12 8.57
N TRP A 223 12.59 -13.15 8.14
CA TRP A 223 11.18 -13.00 7.76
C TRP A 223 10.30 -12.69 8.97
N SER A 224 10.56 -13.28 10.13
CA SER A 224 9.82 -13.01 11.36
C SER A 224 10.09 -11.61 11.94
N GLN A 225 11.36 -11.18 11.96
CA GLN A 225 11.74 -9.82 12.35
C GLN A 225 11.13 -8.77 11.41
N ARG A 226 11.07 -9.08 10.11
CA ARG A 226 10.45 -8.21 9.09
C ARG A 226 8.93 -8.16 9.25
N ASN A 227 8.27 -9.29 9.46
CA ASN A 227 6.83 -9.39 9.67
C ASN A 227 6.39 -8.65 10.93
N SER A 228 7.21 -8.69 11.98
CA SER A 228 6.93 -8.01 13.25
C SER A 228 6.86 -6.49 13.14
N LYS A 229 7.48 -5.89 12.12
CA LYS A 229 7.39 -4.45 11.84
C LYS A 229 6.04 -4.03 11.23
N LEU A 230 5.20 -4.98 10.83
CA LEU A 230 3.83 -4.70 10.37
C LEU A 230 2.87 -4.46 11.55
N TYR A 231 3.27 -4.84 12.75
CA TYR A 231 2.50 -4.68 13.97
C TYR A 231 3.00 -3.48 14.77
N ASP A 232 2.08 -2.65 15.25
CA ASP A 232 2.33 -1.50 16.09
C ASP A 232 1.81 -1.73 17.53
N GLY A 233 1.94 -0.72 18.39
CA GLY A 233 1.35 -0.73 19.73
C GLY A 233 1.82 -1.86 20.64
N THR A 234 0.87 -2.49 21.34
CA THR A 234 1.09 -3.57 22.31
C THR A 234 1.61 -4.85 21.65
N THR A 235 1.10 -5.18 20.46
CA THR A 235 1.54 -6.37 19.70
C THR A 235 3.02 -6.27 19.32
N SER A 236 3.48 -5.10 18.88
CA SER A 236 4.89 -4.86 18.57
C SER A 236 5.81 -5.08 19.78
N LYS A 237 5.38 -4.61 20.96
CA LYS A 237 6.13 -4.77 22.22
C LYS A 237 6.21 -6.24 22.65
N ALA A 238 5.11 -6.99 22.53
CA ALA A 238 5.08 -8.42 22.83
C ALA A 238 5.99 -9.22 21.87
N LEU A 239 5.97 -8.90 20.58
CA LEU A 239 6.84 -9.50 19.57
C LEU A 239 8.32 -9.27 19.86
N GLN A 240 8.72 -8.04 20.21
CA GLN A 240 10.10 -7.73 20.57
C GLN A 240 10.54 -8.48 21.84
N LYS A 241 9.68 -8.51 22.87
CA LYS A 241 9.94 -9.24 24.13
C LYS A 241 10.15 -10.74 23.91
N GLN A 242 9.42 -11.33 22.97
CA GLN A 242 9.49 -12.76 22.65
C GLN A 242 10.52 -13.11 21.57
N ASN A 243 11.38 -12.17 21.17
CA ASN A 243 12.31 -12.35 20.05
C ASN A 243 11.61 -12.88 18.78
N HIS A 244 10.39 -12.39 18.53
CA HIS A 244 9.55 -12.74 17.39
C HIS A 244 9.14 -14.23 17.32
N SER A 245 9.21 -14.93 18.46
CA SER A 245 8.70 -16.30 18.60
C SER A 245 7.30 -16.30 19.21
N CYS A 246 6.49 -17.29 18.81
CA CYS A 246 5.19 -17.56 19.39
C CYS A 246 5.35 -17.97 20.84
N GLY A 247 4.49 -17.41 21.68
CA GLY A 247 4.47 -17.70 23.09
C GLY A 247 4.08 -19.12 23.48
N GLN A 248 3.29 -19.78 22.64
CA GLN A 248 2.74 -21.12 22.90
C GLN A 248 3.61 -22.23 22.33
N CYS A 249 3.91 -22.17 21.02
CA CYS A 249 4.64 -23.23 20.34
C CYS A 249 6.16 -22.97 20.22
N GLY A 250 6.64 -21.79 20.60
CA GLY A 250 8.06 -21.39 20.48
C GLY A 250 8.57 -21.12 19.06
N MET A 251 7.80 -21.48 18.03
CA MET A 251 8.15 -21.27 16.62
C MET A 251 8.14 -19.80 16.23
N LYS A 252 8.88 -19.42 15.19
CA LYS A 252 8.93 -18.04 14.70
C LYS A 252 7.60 -17.62 14.09
N LEU A 253 7.18 -16.38 14.38
CA LEU A 253 5.96 -15.78 13.83
C LEU A 253 6.26 -15.25 12.42
N THR A 254 5.92 -16.01 11.38
CA THR A 254 6.14 -15.68 9.96
C THR A 254 4.94 -14.93 9.36
N SER A 255 5.04 -14.52 8.10
CA SER A 255 3.96 -13.80 7.39
C SER A 255 2.81 -14.69 6.90
N GLU A 256 2.91 -16.00 7.08
CA GLU A 256 1.90 -16.96 6.61
C GLU A 256 0.63 -16.93 7.46
N GLU A 257 0.74 -16.44 8.69
CA GLU A 257 -0.33 -16.45 9.67
C GLU A 257 -0.41 -15.13 10.44
N ARG A 258 -1.61 -14.73 10.85
CA ARG A 258 -1.79 -13.51 11.64
C ARG A 258 -1.31 -13.73 13.08
N VAL A 259 -0.74 -12.68 13.66
CA VAL A 259 -0.32 -12.68 15.06
C VAL A 259 -1.48 -12.17 15.91
N HIS A 260 -1.91 -12.98 16.87
CA HIS A 260 -2.89 -12.61 17.88
C HIS A 260 -2.22 -12.29 19.21
N LEU A 261 -2.83 -11.38 19.98
CA LEU A 261 -2.46 -11.11 21.37
C LEU A 261 -3.31 -11.97 22.29
N HIS A 262 -2.66 -12.69 23.19
CA HIS A 262 -3.28 -13.54 24.19
C HIS A 262 -3.00 -13.01 25.60
N HIS A 263 -3.99 -13.14 26.48
CA HIS A 263 -3.89 -12.81 27.90
C HIS A 263 -3.53 -14.09 28.66
N ILE A 264 -2.36 -14.12 29.30
CA ILE A 264 -1.82 -15.32 29.98
C ILE A 264 -2.72 -15.74 31.15
N ASP A 265 -3.27 -14.78 31.89
CA ASP A 265 -4.19 -15.01 33.01
C ASP A 265 -5.64 -15.31 32.59
N GLY A 266 -5.95 -15.27 31.28
CA GLY A 266 -7.31 -15.41 30.76
C GLY A 266 -8.24 -14.23 31.04
N ASN A 267 -7.76 -13.16 31.68
CA ASN A 267 -8.53 -11.96 31.96
C ASN A 267 -8.32 -10.93 30.83
N HIS A 268 -9.35 -10.76 29.99
CA HIS A 268 -9.32 -9.86 28.84
C HIS A 268 -9.27 -8.36 29.21
N ASP A 269 -9.44 -8.01 30.48
CA ASP A 269 -9.33 -6.63 30.99
C ASP A 269 -7.92 -6.29 31.50
N ASN A 270 -7.03 -7.29 31.66
CA ASN A 270 -5.68 -7.08 32.18
C ASN A 270 -4.64 -6.84 31.08
N TRP A 271 -4.61 -5.61 30.56
CA TRP A 271 -3.71 -5.16 29.48
C TRP A 271 -2.26 -4.88 29.92
N LYS A 272 -1.83 -5.36 31.10
CA LYS A 272 -0.44 -5.17 31.56
C LYS A 272 0.52 -5.87 30.59
N PRO A 273 1.66 -5.25 30.19
CA PRO A 273 2.60 -5.85 29.23
C PRO A 273 3.20 -7.20 29.66
N LYS A 274 3.18 -7.52 30.96
CA LYS A 274 3.62 -8.82 31.48
C LYS A 274 2.60 -9.93 31.21
N ASN A 275 1.32 -9.58 31.11
CA ASN A 275 0.19 -10.49 30.92
C ASN A 275 -0.14 -10.75 29.44
N LEU A 276 0.43 -9.96 28.53
CA LEU A 276 0.19 -10.07 27.10
C LEU A 276 1.28 -10.91 26.43
N GLN A 277 0.86 -11.83 25.56
CA GLN A 277 1.73 -12.70 24.77
C GLN A 277 1.30 -12.74 23.31
N ALA A 278 2.26 -12.64 22.39
CA ALA A 278 2.01 -12.78 20.95
C ALA A 278 2.03 -14.26 20.54
N ILE A 279 0.98 -14.74 19.90
CA ILE A 279 0.86 -16.13 19.44
C ILE A 279 0.31 -16.19 18.01
N HIS A 280 0.48 -17.34 17.35
CA HIS A 280 -0.15 -17.64 16.06
C HIS A 280 -1.68 -17.66 16.19
N GLU A 281 -2.40 -17.31 15.12
CA GLU A 281 -3.86 -17.43 15.03
C GLU A 281 -4.35 -18.85 15.38
N SER A 282 -3.74 -19.88 14.79
CA SER A 282 -4.00 -21.30 15.07
C SER A 282 -3.68 -21.71 16.51
N CYS A 283 -2.58 -21.20 17.08
CA CYS A 283 -2.25 -21.44 18.49
C CYS A 283 -3.28 -20.78 19.41
N HIS A 284 -3.77 -19.60 19.02
CA HIS A 284 -4.82 -18.89 19.76
C HIS A 284 -6.14 -19.67 19.70
N ASP A 285 -6.52 -20.15 18.52
CA ASP A 285 -7.74 -20.94 18.34
C ASP A 285 -7.65 -22.25 19.12
N TYR A 286 -6.53 -22.97 19.05
CA TYR A 286 -6.30 -24.20 19.83
C TYR A 286 -6.46 -23.97 21.34
N LEU A 287 -5.97 -22.85 21.88
CA LEU A 287 -6.11 -22.51 23.30
C LEU A 287 -7.56 -22.26 23.72
N HIS A 288 -8.42 -21.76 22.82
CA HIS A 288 -9.83 -21.50 23.12
C HIS A 288 -10.75 -22.66 22.76
N MET A 289 -10.34 -23.55 21.87
CA MET A 289 -11.03 -24.82 21.59
C MET A 289 -11.15 -25.70 22.84
N GLY A 290 -10.12 -25.70 23.70
CA GLY A 290 -10.12 -26.49 24.94
C GLY A 290 -11.00 -25.93 26.08
N LYS A 291 -11.66 -24.78 25.91
CA LYS A 291 -12.48 -24.13 26.95
C LYS A 291 -13.99 -24.23 26.74
N SER A 292 -14.46 -24.88 25.67
CA SER A 292 -15.89 -25.11 25.42
C SER A 292 -16.44 -26.40 26.04
N GLU A 293 -15.60 -27.19 26.71
CA GLU A 293 -16.01 -28.38 27.47
C GLU A 293 -15.74 -28.17 28.98
N SER A 294 -16.51 -27.28 29.61
CA SER A 294 -16.67 -27.22 31.07
C SER A 294 -17.95 -26.49 31.45
#